data_AF-A0A9N6YZI5-F1
#
_entry.id   AF-A0A9N6YZI5-F1
#
_cell.length_a   1.000
_cell.length_b   1.000
_cell.length_c   1.000
_cell.angle_alpha   90.00
_cell.angle_beta   90.00
_cell.angle_gamma   90.00
#
_symmetry.space_group_name_H-M   'P 1'
#
loop_
_entity.id
_entity.type
_entity.pdbx_description
1 polymer ?
#
loop_
_entity_poly.entity_id
_entity_poly.type
_entity_poly.pdbx_seq_one_letter_code
_entity_poly.pdbx_strand_id
1 'polypeptide(L)'
;MADSTSATDEGEADDDEPAVPEIDLPSDAFDAVLDALADRDAGDPLRFEGFSVAREEGDGAGEYRLGPADGDSRTGMSERDLHEALDERAPAVTDWYAFERVVGEFGPRRAFVRWIEDADGETVAARYAALAAGVERAWGELRITATVTDRGERRYDVRHADDAGVPVDELETHEDPLDARELATFDEKGRYRPLKTAPSLAGGWVFPDLGPRDLYETIETIYPATVANWHREREGNLDVTHWRETMARQSGIYGVVKTWDRGEGHEHVNWVAEACCDDSQCLKRREWEYDEDEDLDVDGGDGVFPCREPCSVVVSAARKWTRLESEQERTYEFDLTPSEKEQVEAIIDAVADGRTDEIREADTKEGANRYRARFLRAKRFDDDGNLGGVPTDADDE
;
A
#
# COMPACT_ATOMS: atom_id res chain seq x y z
N MET A 1 -60.45 -9.99 4.94
CA MET A 1 -60.87 -8.98 3.95
C MET A 1 -60.36 -7.65 4.47
N ALA A 2 -59.34 -7.00 3.92
CA ALA A 2 -58.85 -7.01 2.56
C ALA A 2 -57.32 -7.18 2.51
N ASP A 3 -56.90 -7.95 1.51
CA ASP A 3 -55.56 -7.97 0.94
C ASP A 3 -55.21 -6.58 0.37
N SER A 4 -53.97 -6.14 0.58
CA SER A 4 -53.33 -5.14 -0.28
C SER A 4 -51.91 -5.60 -0.52
N THR A 5 -51.78 -6.35 -1.60
CA THR A 5 -50.53 -6.72 -2.26
C THR A 5 -49.93 -5.45 -2.87
N SER A 6 -48.84 -4.96 -2.30
CA SER A 6 -48.00 -3.95 -2.96
C SER A 6 -47.05 -4.70 -3.89
N ALA A 7 -47.27 -4.56 -5.19
CA ALA A 7 -46.33 -4.99 -6.21
C ALA A 7 -45.05 -4.18 -6.05
N THR A 8 -43.94 -4.85 -5.76
CA THR A 8 -42.60 -4.33 -5.99
C THR A 8 -42.24 -4.62 -7.43
N ASP A 9 -42.02 -3.52 -8.14
CA ASP A 9 -41.46 -3.39 -9.47
C ASP A 9 -40.13 -4.16 -9.54
N GLU A 10 -40.12 -5.26 -10.28
CA GLU A 10 -38.88 -5.98 -10.64
C GLU A 10 -38.20 -5.13 -11.71
N GLY A 11 -37.26 -4.29 -11.29
CA GLY A 11 -36.35 -3.63 -12.21
C GLY A 11 -35.58 -4.69 -13.00
N GLU A 12 -35.75 -4.67 -14.32
CA GLU A 12 -34.87 -5.35 -15.27
C GLU A 12 -33.42 -4.96 -14.93
N ALA A 13 -32.64 -5.93 -14.46
CA ALA A 13 -31.20 -5.82 -14.48
C ALA A 13 -30.78 -5.89 -15.94
N ASP A 14 -30.34 -4.77 -16.51
CA ASP A 14 -29.63 -4.76 -17.78
C ASP A 14 -28.40 -5.68 -17.63
N ASP A 15 -28.48 -6.82 -18.30
CA ASP A 15 -27.42 -7.81 -18.50
C ASP A 15 -26.40 -7.26 -19.54
N ASP A 16 -25.98 -6.01 -19.36
CA ASP A 16 -24.94 -5.38 -20.19
C ASP A 16 -23.60 -5.98 -19.76
N GLU A 17 -23.27 -7.13 -20.34
CA GLU A 17 -21.94 -7.73 -20.26
C GLU A 17 -20.92 -6.66 -20.67
N PRO A 18 -19.93 -6.33 -19.81
CA PRO A 18 -19.10 -5.16 -20.01
C PRO A 18 -18.30 -5.31 -21.31
N ALA A 19 -18.37 -4.29 -22.17
CA ALA A 19 -17.83 -4.34 -23.52
C ALA A 19 -16.30 -4.53 -23.50
N VAL A 20 -15.84 -5.67 -24.00
CA VAL A 20 -14.41 -5.94 -24.16
C VAL A 20 -13.86 -4.99 -25.24
N PRO A 21 -12.76 -4.26 -24.97
CA PRO A 21 -12.15 -3.40 -25.97
C PRO A 21 -11.65 -4.20 -27.18
N GLU A 22 -11.76 -3.62 -28.38
CA GLU A 22 -11.04 -4.13 -29.55
C GLU A 22 -9.54 -3.94 -29.33
N ILE A 23 -8.76 -5.02 -29.50
CA ILE A 23 -7.31 -5.02 -29.33
C ILE A 23 -6.67 -5.40 -30.66
N ASP A 24 -5.80 -4.53 -31.16
CA ASP A 24 -4.93 -4.81 -32.31
C ASP A 24 -3.77 -5.70 -31.85
N LEU A 25 -3.71 -6.95 -32.31
CA LEU A 25 -2.68 -7.89 -31.88
C LEU A 25 -1.28 -7.38 -32.28
N PRO A 26 -0.38 -7.09 -31.32
CA PRO A 26 0.97 -6.66 -31.64
C PRO A 26 1.80 -7.80 -32.26
N SER A 27 2.63 -7.48 -33.26
CA SER A 27 3.47 -8.49 -33.92
C SER A 27 4.46 -9.16 -32.96
N ASP A 28 4.98 -8.43 -31.98
CA ASP A 28 5.86 -8.98 -30.94
C ASP A 28 5.12 -9.95 -30.00
N ALA A 29 3.83 -9.71 -29.71
CA ALA A 29 3.01 -10.66 -28.97
C ALA A 29 2.79 -11.96 -29.77
N PHE A 30 2.53 -11.84 -31.07
CA PHE A 30 2.41 -12.99 -31.96
C PHE A 30 3.73 -13.75 -32.12
N ASP A 31 4.83 -13.05 -32.37
CA ASP A 31 6.17 -13.64 -32.48
C ASP A 31 6.55 -14.38 -31.19
N ALA A 32 6.22 -13.81 -30.02
CA ALA A 32 6.45 -14.45 -28.74
C ALA A 32 5.67 -15.77 -28.56
N VAL A 33 4.48 -15.89 -29.16
CA VAL A 33 3.69 -17.13 -29.22
C VAL A 33 4.42 -18.16 -30.07
N LEU A 34 4.91 -17.78 -31.25
CA LEU A 34 5.66 -18.67 -32.13
C LEU A 34 6.94 -19.17 -31.48
N ASP A 35 7.71 -18.28 -30.83
CA ASP A 35 8.90 -18.63 -30.07
C ASP A 35 8.58 -19.62 -28.94
N ALA A 36 7.51 -19.35 -28.17
CA ALA A 36 7.09 -20.23 -27.09
C ALA A 36 6.65 -21.61 -27.58
N LEU A 37 6.09 -21.71 -28.79
CA LEU A 37 5.74 -22.98 -29.42
C LEU A 37 6.97 -23.70 -30.00
N ALA A 38 7.97 -22.97 -30.50
CA ALA A 38 9.20 -23.53 -31.01
C ALA A 38 10.05 -24.17 -29.90
N ASP A 39 9.98 -23.63 -28.68
CA ASP A 39 10.65 -24.18 -27.50
C ASP A 39 9.93 -25.39 -26.88
N ARG A 40 8.77 -25.79 -27.44
CA ARG A 40 7.94 -26.91 -26.96
C ARG A 40 7.98 -28.10 -27.90
N ASP A 41 7.77 -29.29 -27.34
CA ASP A 41 7.60 -30.50 -28.14
C ASP A 41 6.33 -30.42 -28.99
N ALA A 42 6.35 -31.05 -30.17
CA ALA A 42 5.16 -31.15 -31.01
C ALA A 42 4.03 -31.85 -30.21
N GLY A 43 2.82 -31.31 -30.29
CA GLY A 43 1.67 -31.77 -29.51
C GLY A 43 1.58 -31.21 -28.09
N ASP A 44 2.63 -30.57 -27.53
CA ASP A 44 2.56 -29.89 -26.24
C ASP A 44 1.93 -28.49 -26.39
N PRO A 45 0.74 -28.25 -25.82
CA PRO A 45 0.02 -27.00 -26.05
C PRO A 45 0.54 -25.85 -25.17
N LEU A 46 0.73 -24.69 -25.81
CA LEU A 46 0.70 -23.40 -25.13
C LEU A 46 -0.75 -23.07 -24.75
N ARG A 47 -0.99 -22.79 -23.48
CA ARG A 47 -2.34 -22.53 -22.95
C ARG A 47 -2.57 -21.04 -22.72
N PHE A 48 -3.72 -20.57 -23.15
CA PHE A 48 -4.29 -19.27 -22.86
C PHE A 48 -5.58 -19.48 -22.06
N GLU A 49 -6.12 -18.41 -21.49
CA GLU A 49 -7.47 -18.49 -20.94
C GLU A 49 -8.47 -18.69 -22.09
N GLY A 50 -9.27 -19.76 -22.02
CA GLY A 50 -10.29 -20.04 -23.02
C GLY A 50 -9.83 -20.76 -24.31
N PHE A 51 -8.53 -21.00 -24.52
CA PHE A 51 -8.04 -21.80 -25.65
C PHE A 51 -6.58 -22.27 -25.50
N SER A 52 -6.11 -23.08 -26.44
CA SER A 52 -4.72 -23.51 -26.52
C SER A 52 -4.22 -23.60 -27.97
N VAL A 53 -2.92 -23.46 -28.15
CA VAL A 53 -2.23 -23.59 -29.44
C VAL A 53 -1.12 -24.62 -29.30
N ALA A 54 -0.96 -25.51 -30.28
CA ALA A 54 0.14 -26.46 -30.31
C ALA A 54 0.69 -26.61 -31.72
N ARG A 55 1.96 -27.01 -31.83
CA ARG A 55 2.50 -27.53 -33.10
C ARG A 55 1.96 -28.93 -33.37
N GLU A 56 1.62 -29.24 -34.61
CA GLU A 56 1.14 -30.58 -34.99
C GLU A 56 2.28 -31.60 -35.09
N GLU A 57 1.97 -32.87 -34.78
CA GLU A 57 2.88 -33.99 -34.99
C GLU A 57 2.77 -34.48 -36.45
N GLY A 58 3.83 -34.30 -37.26
CA GLY A 58 3.97 -34.90 -38.58
C GLY A 58 4.43 -33.96 -39.71
N ASP A 59 4.82 -34.52 -40.85
CA ASP A 59 5.34 -33.81 -42.04
C ASP A 59 4.23 -33.26 -42.98
N GLY A 60 3.00 -33.08 -42.48
CA GLY A 60 1.82 -32.68 -43.24
C GLY A 60 1.74 -31.18 -43.56
N ALA A 61 0.85 -30.79 -44.47
CA ALA A 61 0.60 -29.38 -44.78
C ALA A 61 -0.25 -28.75 -43.66
N GLY A 62 0.37 -27.90 -42.83
CA GLY A 62 -0.23 -27.21 -41.70
C GLY A 62 0.53 -27.51 -40.41
N GLU A 63 1.09 -26.49 -39.77
CA GLU A 63 2.05 -26.65 -38.66
C GLU A 63 1.39 -26.50 -37.29
N TYR A 64 0.21 -25.89 -37.22
CA TYR A 64 -0.41 -25.51 -35.96
C TYR A 64 -1.83 -26.04 -35.79
N ARG A 65 -2.19 -26.25 -34.52
CA ARG A 65 -3.53 -26.61 -34.05
C ARG A 65 -3.99 -25.59 -33.02
N LEU A 66 -5.22 -25.13 -33.18
CA LEU A 66 -5.92 -24.27 -32.22
C LEU A 66 -7.06 -25.08 -31.58
N GLY A 67 -6.99 -25.33 -30.28
CA GLY A 67 -8.04 -25.97 -29.50
C GLY A 67 -8.83 -24.94 -28.70
N PRO A 68 -10.13 -24.72 -28.96
CA PRO A 68 -10.96 -23.88 -28.08
C PRO A 68 -11.12 -24.56 -26.71
N ALA A 69 -11.48 -23.80 -25.66
CA ALA A 69 -11.86 -24.38 -24.37
C ALA A 69 -13.10 -25.27 -24.50
N ASP A 70 -14.07 -24.86 -25.33
CA ASP A 70 -15.31 -25.59 -25.60
C ASP A 70 -15.53 -25.70 -27.11
N GLY A 71 -15.24 -26.86 -27.70
CA GLY A 71 -15.53 -27.15 -29.11
C GLY A 71 -14.46 -27.98 -29.84
N ASP A 72 -14.61 -28.06 -31.17
CA ASP A 72 -13.71 -28.83 -32.03
C ASP A 72 -12.42 -28.04 -32.34
N SER A 73 -11.28 -28.74 -32.30
CA SER A 73 -9.98 -28.14 -32.63
C SER A 73 -9.86 -27.85 -34.12
N ARG A 74 -9.34 -26.66 -34.47
CA ARG A 74 -8.92 -26.33 -35.83
C ARG A 74 -7.51 -26.86 -36.05
N THR A 75 -7.33 -27.77 -37.00
CA THR A 75 -6.05 -28.44 -37.31
C THR A 75 -5.52 -28.01 -38.68
N GLY A 76 -4.24 -28.28 -38.94
CA GLY A 76 -3.61 -27.99 -40.23
C GLY A 76 -3.52 -26.49 -40.56
N MET A 77 -3.38 -25.63 -39.54
CA MET A 77 -3.33 -24.18 -39.73
C MET A 77 -1.95 -23.76 -40.22
N SER A 78 -1.90 -22.86 -41.21
CA SER A 78 -0.66 -22.13 -41.52
C SER A 78 -0.39 -21.05 -40.48
N GLU A 79 0.83 -20.52 -40.42
CA GLU A 79 1.17 -19.38 -39.55
C GLU A 79 0.23 -18.18 -39.79
N ARG A 80 -0.13 -17.91 -41.04
CA ARG A 80 -1.06 -16.82 -41.39
C ARG A 80 -2.47 -17.08 -40.86
N ASP A 81 -2.95 -18.32 -40.98
CA ASP A 81 -4.29 -18.67 -40.47
C ASP A 81 -4.30 -18.69 -38.93
N LEU A 82 -3.15 -19.00 -38.31
CA LEU A 82 -2.96 -18.87 -36.87
C LEU A 82 -2.97 -17.40 -36.45
N HIS A 83 -2.25 -16.52 -37.16
CA HIS A 83 -2.26 -15.09 -36.89
C HIS A 83 -3.68 -14.50 -36.91
N GLU A 84 -4.46 -14.77 -37.96
CA GLU A 84 -5.86 -14.33 -38.06
C GLU A 84 -6.71 -14.86 -36.89
N ALA A 85 -6.52 -16.11 -36.49
CA ALA A 85 -7.26 -16.68 -35.36
C ALA A 85 -6.82 -16.12 -33.99
N LEU A 86 -5.55 -15.75 -33.83
CA LEU A 86 -5.05 -15.12 -32.60
C LEU A 86 -5.44 -13.65 -32.52
N ASP A 87 -5.57 -12.97 -33.65
CA ASP A 87 -6.07 -11.59 -33.74
C ASP A 87 -7.52 -11.49 -33.26
N GLU A 88 -8.39 -12.42 -33.66
CA GLU A 88 -9.76 -12.56 -33.11
C GLU A 88 -9.80 -12.80 -31.58
N ARG A 89 -8.66 -13.17 -30.98
CA ARG A 89 -8.49 -13.52 -29.56
C ARG A 89 -7.44 -12.64 -28.90
N ALA A 90 -7.18 -11.45 -29.47
CA ALA A 90 -6.08 -10.58 -29.07
C ALA A 90 -6.04 -10.31 -27.56
N PRO A 91 -7.16 -10.02 -26.84
CA PRO A 91 -7.11 -9.81 -25.39
C PRO A 91 -6.45 -10.94 -24.59
N ALA A 92 -6.72 -12.20 -24.96
CA ALA A 92 -6.15 -13.35 -24.28
C ALA A 92 -4.69 -13.59 -24.65
N VAL A 93 -4.30 -13.30 -25.89
CA VAL A 93 -2.90 -13.37 -26.35
C VAL A 93 -2.07 -12.27 -25.69
N THR A 94 -2.56 -11.05 -25.65
CA THR A 94 -1.87 -9.92 -25.02
C THR A 94 -1.85 -10.04 -23.50
N ASP A 95 -2.84 -10.69 -22.87
CA ASP A 95 -2.78 -10.99 -21.43
C ASP A 95 -1.65 -11.98 -21.11
N TRP A 96 -1.57 -13.06 -21.89
CA TRP A 96 -0.46 -14.00 -21.78
C TRP A 96 0.88 -13.30 -22.02
N TYR A 97 0.98 -12.48 -23.07
CA TYR A 97 2.21 -11.76 -23.40
C TYR A 97 2.63 -10.80 -22.28
N ALA A 98 1.69 -10.01 -21.75
CA ALA A 98 1.95 -9.09 -20.65
C ALA A 98 2.55 -9.82 -19.43
N PHE A 99 2.02 -10.98 -19.07
CA PHE A 99 2.48 -11.67 -17.87
C PHE A 99 3.69 -12.59 -18.09
N GLU A 100 3.78 -13.27 -19.22
CA GLU A 100 4.88 -14.20 -19.49
C GLU A 100 6.12 -13.51 -20.06
N ARG A 101 5.97 -12.40 -20.80
CA ARG A 101 7.09 -11.72 -21.46
C ARG A 101 7.43 -10.36 -20.86
N VAL A 102 6.43 -9.53 -20.53
CA VAL A 102 6.68 -8.18 -20.00
C VAL A 102 6.93 -8.20 -18.48
N VAL A 103 6.04 -8.84 -17.73
CA VAL A 103 6.15 -8.97 -16.26
C VAL A 103 7.09 -10.12 -15.89
N GLY A 104 7.03 -11.25 -16.59
CA GLY A 104 7.94 -12.39 -16.43
C GLY A 104 7.60 -13.31 -15.24
N GLU A 105 8.65 -13.83 -14.60
CA GLU A 105 8.58 -14.90 -13.61
C GLU A 105 7.63 -14.61 -12.43
N PHE A 106 7.09 -15.70 -11.87
CA PHE A 106 6.25 -15.63 -10.69
C PHE A 106 7.03 -15.08 -9.48
N GLY A 107 6.46 -14.07 -8.84
CA GLY A 107 7.07 -13.38 -7.72
C GLY A 107 6.29 -12.11 -7.34
N PRO A 108 6.84 -11.29 -6.42
CA PRO A 108 6.12 -10.14 -5.85
C PRO A 108 5.56 -9.17 -6.88
N ARG A 109 6.35 -8.83 -7.92
CA ARG A 109 5.91 -7.94 -9.00
C ARG A 109 4.70 -8.49 -9.74
N ARG A 110 4.74 -9.77 -10.13
CA ARG A 110 3.65 -10.40 -10.88
C ARG A 110 2.36 -10.45 -10.08
N ALA A 111 2.46 -10.87 -8.82
CA ALA A 111 1.31 -10.92 -7.93
C ALA A 111 0.72 -9.52 -7.67
N PHE A 112 1.58 -8.52 -7.47
CA PHE A 112 1.15 -7.14 -7.25
C PHE A 112 0.44 -6.55 -8.46
N VAL A 113 1.01 -6.72 -9.65
CA VAL A 113 0.37 -6.26 -10.89
C VAL A 113 -0.99 -6.94 -11.11
N ARG A 114 -1.10 -8.26 -10.91
CA ARG A 114 -2.40 -8.95 -10.97
C ARG A 114 -3.41 -8.40 -9.97
N TRP A 115 -2.98 -8.12 -8.74
CA TRP A 115 -3.84 -7.56 -7.70
C TRP A 115 -4.30 -6.13 -8.01
N ILE A 116 -3.42 -5.30 -8.60
CA ILE A 116 -3.76 -3.95 -9.04
C ILE A 116 -4.83 -3.97 -10.13
N GLU A 117 -4.77 -4.94 -11.05
CA GLU A 117 -5.73 -5.11 -12.15
C GLU A 117 -7.06 -5.77 -11.72
N ASP A 118 -7.30 -5.94 -10.42
CA ASP A 118 -8.45 -6.68 -9.84
C ASP A 118 -8.65 -8.08 -10.44
N ALA A 119 -7.55 -8.75 -10.78
CA ALA A 119 -7.60 -9.98 -11.56
C ALA A 119 -7.95 -11.24 -10.74
N ASP A 120 -8.23 -11.12 -9.44
CA ASP A 120 -8.48 -12.27 -8.56
C ASP A 120 -9.92 -12.83 -8.81
N GLY A 121 -10.05 -13.67 -9.82
CA GLY A 121 -11.27 -14.48 -10.08
C GLY A 121 -12.08 -14.10 -11.32
N GLU A 122 -11.63 -13.12 -12.10
CA GLU A 122 -12.31 -12.67 -13.33
C GLU A 122 -11.72 -13.30 -14.61
N THR A 123 -12.55 -13.44 -15.64
CA THR A 123 -12.09 -13.83 -16.98
C THR A 123 -11.22 -12.75 -17.61
N VAL A 124 -10.41 -13.08 -18.62
CA VAL A 124 -9.69 -12.09 -19.46
C VAL A 124 -10.65 -11.03 -19.98
N ALA A 125 -11.83 -11.43 -20.46
CA ALA A 125 -12.82 -10.52 -21.01
C ALA A 125 -13.27 -9.46 -19.99
N ALA A 126 -13.72 -9.90 -18.81
CA ALA A 126 -14.16 -9.01 -17.73
C ALA A 126 -13.03 -8.06 -17.30
N ARG A 127 -11.83 -8.59 -17.11
CA ARG A 127 -10.64 -7.79 -16.75
C ARG A 127 -10.30 -6.74 -17.80
N TYR A 128 -10.34 -7.07 -19.10
CA TYR A 128 -10.03 -6.09 -20.15
C TYR A 128 -11.10 -5.00 -20.24
N ALA A 129 -12.36 -5.34 -20.01
CA ALA A 129 -13.42 -4.34 -19.94
C ALA A 129 -13.24 -3.41 -18.72
N ALA A 130 -12.87 -3.97 -17.56
CA ALA A 130 -12.54 -3.19 -16.36
C ALA A 130 -11.31 -2.28 -16.58
N LEU A 131 -10.24 -2.82 -17.19
CA LEU A 131 -9.05 -2.03 -17.54
C LEU A 131 -9.35 -0.93 -18.55
N ALA A 132 -10.26 -1.15 -19.50
CA ALA A 132 -10.69 -0.12 -20.43
C ALA A 132 -11.46 1.02 -19.72
N ALA A 133 -12.20 0.70 -18.66
CA ALA A 133 -12.86 1.69 -17.80
C ALA A 133 -11.90 2.39 -16.81
N GLY A 134 -10.76 1.77 -16.52
CA GLY A 134 -9.79 2.20 -15.52
C GLY A 134 -10.06 1.54 -14.16
N VAL A 135 -9.18 0.63 -13.75
CA VAL A 135 -9.26 -0.03 -12.45
C VAL A 135 -8.43 0.76 -11.45
N GLU A 136 -9.06 1.22 -10.38
CA GLU A 136 -8.35 1.97 -9.37
C GLU A 136 -8.13 1.19 -8.07
N ARG A 137 -6.90 1.28 -7.53
CA ARG A 137 -6.48 0.63 -6.28
C ARG A 137 -5.71 1.60 -5.39
N ALA A 138 -5.82 1.40 -4.08
CA ALA A 138 -5.08 2.15 -3.08
C ALA A 138 -3.88 1.35 -2.59
N TRP A 139 -2.77 2.01 -2.34
CA TRP A 139 -1.58 1.41 -1.72
C TRP A 139 -0.90 2.43 -0.80
N GLY A 140 -1.20 2.38 0.50
CA GLY A 140 -0.83 3.47 1.42
C GLY A 140 -1.53 4.77 1.00
N GLU A 141 -0.78 5.85 0.86
CA GLU A 141 -1.29 7.15 0.38
C GLU A 141 -1.32 7.25 -1.15
N LEU A 142 -1.15 6.15 -1.89
CA LEU A 142 -1.15 6.16 -3.34
C LEU A 142 -2.50 5.74 -3.92
N ARG A 143 -2.91 6.44 -4.97
CA ARG A 143 -3.94 6.02 -5.90
C ARG A 143 -3.28 5.54 -7.19
N ILE A 144 -3.54 4.29 -7.55
CA ILE A 144 -3.01 3.64 -8.75
C ILE A 144 -4.18 3.34 -9.68
N THR A 145 -4.13 3.85 -10.90
CA THR A 145 -5.14 3.57 -11.93
C THR A 145 -4.52 2.71 -13.02
N ALA A 146 -4.98 1.47 -13.17
CA ALA A 146 -4.57 0.54 -14.21
C ALA A 146 -5.49 0.64 -15.43
N THR A 147 -4.88 0.74 -16.60
CA THR A 147 -5.57 0.78 -17.88
C THR A 147 -4.91 -0.17 -18.88
N VAL A 148 -5.62 -0.43 -19.98
CA VAL A 148 -5.11 -1.18 -21.13
C VAL A 148 -5.21 -0.35 -22.40
N THR A 149 -4.18 -0.39 -23.23
CA THR A 149 -4.16 0.29 -24.53
C THR A 149 -4.90 -0.53 -25.60
N ASP A 150 -5.13 0.07 -26.77
CA ASP A 150 -5.62 -0.60 -27.98
C ASP A 150 -4.70 -1.73 -28.47
N ARG A 151 -3.47 -1.81 -27.97
CA ARG A 151 -2.49 -2.87 -28.24
C ARG A 151 -2.40 -3.91 -27.13
N GLY A 152 -3.27 -3.84 -26.12
CA GLY A 152 -3.26 -4.77 -25.00
C GLY A 152 -2.13 -4.54 -24.01
N GLU A 153 -1.40 -3.42 -24.10
CA GLU A 153 -0.34 -3.08 -23.16
C GLU A 153 -0.94 -2.52 -21.86
N ARG A 154 -0.37 -2.90 -20.71
CA ARG A 154 -0.77 -2.36 -19.40
C ARG A 154 -0.11 -1.04 -19.12
N ARG A 155 -0.89 -0.10 -18.58
CA ARG A 155 -0.46 1.24 -18.21
C ARG A 155 -1.00 1.63 -16.84
N TYR A 156 -0.16 2.30 -16.06
CA TYR A 156 -0.50 2.66 -14.69
C TYR A 156 -0.21 4.14 -14.43
N ASP A 157 -1.22 4.85 -13.95
CA ASP A 157 -1.07 6.17 -13.39
C ASP A 157 -0.92 6.06 -11.87
N VAL A 158 0.14 6.64 -11.31
CA VAL A 158 0.38 6.67 -9.86
C VAL A 158 0.38 8.12 -9.39
N ARG A 159 -0.40 8.42 -8.35
CA ARG A 159 -0.49 9.74 -7.72
C ARG A 159 -0.79 9.62 -6.23
N HIS A 160 -0.72 10.72 -5.50
CA HIS A 160 -1.19 10.76 -4.12
C HIS A 160 -2.72 10.59 -4.06
N ALA A 161 -3.22 9.97 -2.99
CA ALA A 161 -4.65 9.71 -2.81
C ALA A 161 -5.49 10.99 -2.76
N ASP A 162 -4.94 12.06 -2.19
CA ASP A 162 -5.61 13.38 -2.14
C ASP A 162 -5.66 14.08 -3.52
N ASP A 163 -4.86 13.63 -4.49
CA ASP A 163 -4.89 14.12 -5.88
C ASP A 163 -5.82 13.28 -6.77
N ALA A 164 -6.65 12.42 -6.18
CA ALA A 164 -7.64 11.67 -6.92
C ALA A 164 -8.61 12.60 -7.67
N GLY A 165 -8.74 12.38 -8.97
CA GLY A 165 -9.58 13.20 -9.85
C GLY A 165 -8.97 14.55 -10.28
N VAL A 166 -7.78 14.92 -9.81
CA VAL A 166 -7.06 16.10 -10.32
C VAL A 166 -6.53 15.80 -11.74
N PRO A 167 -6.74 16.68 -12.73
CA PRO A 167 -6.21 16.49 -14.08
C PRO A 167 -4.68 16.38 -14.09
N VAL A 168 -4.14 15.53 -14.97
CA VAL A 168 -2.68 15.29 -15.08
C VAL A 168 -1.91 16.59 -15.38
N ASP A 169 -2.49 17.49 -16.19
CA ASP A 169 -1.89 18.78 -16.55
C ASP A 169 -1.88 19.83 -15.42
N GLU A 170 -2.56 19.54 -14.31
CA GLU A 170 -2.53 20.33 -13.07
C GLU A 170 -1.52 19.78 -12.03
N LEU A 171 -0.89 18.63 -12.30
CA LEU A 171 0.07 17.96 -11.41
C LEU A 171 1.50 17.99 -11.98
N GLU A 172 2.50 17.91 -11.11
CA GLU A 172 3.90 17.73 -11.53
C GLU A 172 4.08 16.32 -12.11
N THR A 173 4.44 16.24 -13.39
CA THR A 173 4.56 14.97 -14.11
C THR A 173 5.98 14.40 -14.01
N HIS A 174 6.08 13.12 -13.66
CA HIS A 174 7.32 12.35 -13.63
C HIS A 174 7.22 11.12 -14.53
N GLU A 175 8.17 10.95 -15.46
CA GLU A 175 8.20 9.79 -16.36
C GLU A 175 9.25 8.75 -15.93
N ASP A 176 10.25 9.14 -15.13
CA ASP A 176 11.31 8.26 -14.63
C ASP A 176 10.98 7.78 -13.20
N PRO A 177 10.81 6.48 -12.94
CA PRO A 177 10.61 5.92 -11.60
C PRO A 177 11.64 6.38 -10.55
N LEU A 178 12.85 6.77 -10.98
CA LEU A 178 13.89 7.27 -10.09
C LEU A 178 13.53 8.60 -9.42
N ASP A 179 12.66 9.40 -10.04
CA ASP A 179 12.18 10.67 -9.47
C ASP A 179 11.40 10.45 -8.16
N ALA A 180 10.80 9.27 -7.99
CA ALA A 180 10.09 8.89 -6.77
C ALA A 180 10.97 8.95 -5.52
N ARG A 181 12.30 8.89 -5.68
CA ARG A 181 13.24 9.03 -4.57
C ARG A 181 13.15 10.41 -3.94
N GLU A 182 13.05 11.47 -4.73
CA GLU A 182 12.97 12.84 -4.22
C GLU A 182 11.65 13.05 -3.48
N LEU A 183 10.55 12.62 -4.09
CA LEU A 183 9.19 12.64 -3.52
C LEU A 183 9.10 11.88 -2.20
N ALA A 184 9.74 10.70 -2.11
CA ALA A 184 9.74 9.92 -0.88
C ALA A 184 10.67 10.50 0.20
N THR A 185 11.60 11.41 -0.13
CA THR A 185 12.64 11.89 0.79
C THR A 185 12.13 12.91 1.78
N PHE A 186 11.25 13.82 1.36
CA PHE A 186 10.74 14.92 2.17
C PHE A 186 9.22 14.92 2.24
N ASP A 187 8.65 15.46 3.32
CA ASP A 187 7.22 15.72 3.42
C ASP A 187 6.85 17.08 2.78
N GLU A 188 5.56 17.44 2.79
CA GLU A 188 5.06 18.71 2.24
C GLU A 188 5.72 19.96 2.85
N LYS A 189 6.30 19.84 4.04
CA LYS A 189 6.99 20.94 4.74
C LYS A 189 8.51 20.92 4.49
N GLY A 190 9.00 20.03 3.63
CA GLY A 190 10.42 19.86 3.33
C GLY A 190 11.20 19.16 4.45
N ARG A 191 10.54 18.51 5.40
CA ARG A 191 11.20 17.74 6.48
C ARG A 191 11.52 16.35 5.97
N TYR A 192 12.69 15.84 6.35
CA TYR A 192 13.11 14.49 5.95
C TYR A 192 12.15 13.43 6.50
N ARG A 193 11.78 12.46 5.66
CA ARG A 193 10.93 11.31 6.01
C ARG A 193 11.79 10.09 6.36
N PRO A 194 12.13 9.84 7.64
CA PRO A 194 12.90 8.67 8.04
C PRO A 194 12.09 7.37 7.91
N LEU A 195 10.78 7.43 8.18
CA LEU A 195 9.84 6.34 7.99
C LEU A 195 9.03 6.61 6.73
N LYS A 196 9.32 5.85 5.66
CA LYS A 196 8.65 6.05 4.36
C LYS A 196 7.17 5.70 4.38
N THR A 197 6.73 4.91 5.34
CA THR A 197 5.32 4.54 5.52
C THR A 197 4.59 5.40 6.55
N ALA A 198 5.19 6.50 7.04
CA ALA A 198 4.42 7.48 7.80
C ALA A 198 3.49 8.26 6.85
N PRO A 199 2.21 8.51 7.22
CA PRO A 199 1.23 9.22 6.39
C PRO A 199 1.60 10.70 6.29
N SER A 200 2.51 10.99 5.37
CA SER A 200 3.22 12.27 5.24
C SER A 200 3.84 12.43 3.85
N LEU A 201 3.42 11.60 2.88
CA LEU A 201 3.87 11.74 1.51
C LEU A 201 3.28 13.04 0.96
N ALA A 202 4.10 13.85 0.31
CA ALA A 202 3.59 15.08 -0.31
C ALA A 202 2.71 14.73 -1.52
N GLY A 203 1.62 15.46 -1.74
CA GLY A 203 0.84 15.41 -2.98
C GLY A 203 1.37 16.35 -4.07
N GLY A 204 0.56 16.57 -5.11
CA GLY A 204 0.81 17.51 -6.21
C GLY A 204 1.58 16.93 -7.39
N TRP A 205 1.69 15.60 -7.51
CA TRP A 205 2.48 14.93 -8.56
C TRP A 205 1.76 13.72 -9.14
N VAL A 206 2.23 13.28 -10.32
CA VAL A 206 1.74 12.08 -11.00
C VAL A 206 2.87 11.41 -11.80
N PHE A 207 2.92 10.09 -11.76
CA PHE A 207 3.62 9.27 -12.76
C PHE A 207 2.59 8.69 -13.72
N PRO A 208 2.38 9.31 -14.89
CA PRO A 208 1.42 8.81 -15.87
C PRO A 208 2.04 7.71 -16.73
N ASP A 209 1.18 6.85 -17.27
CA ASP A 209 1.52 5.90 -18.34
C ASP A 209 2.70 4.94 -18.01
N LEU A 210 2.88 4.56 -16.74
CA LEU A 210 3.95 3.64 -16.36
C LEU A 210 3.71 2.23 -16.91
N GLY A 211 4.78 1.56 -17.34
CA GLY A 211 4.75 0.11 -17.60
C GLY A 211 4.78 -0.72 -16.30
N PRO A 212 4.54 -2.04 -16.35
CA PRO A 212 4.49 -2.89 -15.15
C PRO A 212 5.77 -2.91 -14.32
N ARG A 213 6.93 -2.81 -14.98
CA ARG A 213 8.23 -2.74 -14.30
C ARG A 213 8.38 -1.41 -13.56
N ASP A 214 8.07 -0.32 -14.24
CA ASP A 214 8.26 1.04 -13.75
C ASP A 214 7.27 1.37 -12.63
N LEU A 215 6.04 0.85 -12.71
CA LEU A 215 5.10 0.83 -11.58
C LEU A 215 5.75 0.19 -10.36
N TYR A 216 6.24 -1.05 -10.48
CA TYR A 216 6.82 -1.77 -9.34
C TYR A 216 8.04 -1.05 -8.75
N GLU A 217 8.92 -0.51 -9.60
CA GLU A 217 10.09 0.26 -9.18
C GLU A 217 9.69 1.57 -8.46
N THR A 218 8.64 2.26 -8.95
CA THR A 218 8.07 3.46 -8.32
C THR A 218 7.52 3.12 -6.92
N ILE A 219 6.69 2.08 -6.80
CA ILE A 219 6.12 1.66 -5.52
C ILE A 219 7.19 1.23 -4.53
N GLU A 220 8.18 0.43 -4.94
CA GLU A 220 9.28 0.01 -4.07
C GLU A 220 10.21 1.16 -3.68
N THR A 221 10.24 2.24 -4.47
CA THR A 221 10.99 3.46 -4.12
C THR A 221 10.23 4.30 -3.08
N ILE A 222 8.91 4.44 -3.23
CA ILE A 222 8.05 5.20 -2.31
C ILE A 222 7.87 4.45 -0.99
N TYR A 223 7.51 3.16 -1.05
CA TYR A 223 7.25 2.31 0.10
C TYR A 223 8.09 1.01 0.02
N PRO A 224 9.38 1.07 0.41
CA PRO A 224 10.28 -0.06 0.28
C PRO A 224 9.82 -1.34 0.99
N ALA A 225 9.98 -2.46 0.28
CA ALA A 225 9.68 -3.83 0.71
C ALA A 225 8.21 -4.10 1.06
N THR A 226 7.29 -3.17 0.80
CA THR A 226 5.87 -3.36 1.11
C THR A 226 5.26 -4.43 0.22
N VAL A 227 5.55 -4.41 -1.09
CA VAL A 227 5.02 -5.40 -2.03
C VAL A 227 5.63 -6.77 -1.76
N ALA A 228 6.92 -6.83 -1.48
CA ALA A 228 7.60 -8.08 -1.15
C ALA A 228 7.04 -8.75 0.12
N ASN A 229 6.77 -7.97 1.17
CA ASN A 229 6.23 -8.52 2.41
C ASN A 229 4.75 -8.91 2.30
N TRP A 230 3.94 -8.09 1.61
CA TRP A 230 2.56 -8.43 1.28
C TRP A 230 2.48 -9.74 0.49
N HIS A 231 3.37 -9.94 -0.49
CA HIS A 231 3.44 -11.19 -1.24
C HIS A 231 3.81 -12.38 -0.33
N ARG A 232 4.81 -12.23 0.54
CA ARG A 232 5.19 -13.30 1.49
C ARG A 232 4.05 -13.69 2.42
N GLU A 233 3.29 -12.71 2.90
CA GLU A 233 2.12 -12.94 3.74
C GLU A 233 1.06 -13.77 3.01
N ARG A 234 0.71 -13.40 1.78
CA ARG A 234 -0.25 -14.17 0.95
C ARG A 234 0.20 -15.61 0.70
N GLU A 235 1.51 -15.83 0.60
CA GLU A 235 2.10 -17.16 0.44
C GLU A 235 2.29 -17.91 1.77
N GLY A 236 1.88 -17.34 2.91
CA GLY A 236 2.05 -17.93 4.25
C GLY A 236 3.51 -18.04 4.70
N ASN A 237 4.40 -17.23 4.12
CA ASN A 237 5.85 -17.25 4.33
C ASN A 237 6.39 -15.91 4.88
N LEU A 238 5.53 -15.07 5.47
CA LEU A 238 5.98 -13.84 6.13
C LEU A 238 6.79 -14.20 7.38
N ASP A 239 8.05 -13.79 7.41
CA ASP A 239 8.95 -14.00 8.53
C ASP A 239 8.81 -12.85 9.53
N VAL A 240 7.93 -13.05 10.53
CA VAL A 240 7.70 -12.08 11.60
C VAL A 240 8.80 -12.19 12.65
N THR A 241 9.31 -11.04 13.08
CA THR A 241 10.27 -10.92 14.17
C THR A 241 9.69 -10.04 15.27
N HIS A 242 9.30 -10.68 16.37
CA HIS A 242 8.61 -10.05 17.48
C HIS A 242 9.51 -9.08 18.27
N TRP A 243 8.89 -8.33 19.19
CA TRP A 243 9.56 -7.33 20.02
C TRP A 243 10.80 -7.86 20.73
N ARG A 244 10.68 -8.95 21.49
CA ARG A 244 11.77 -9.48 22.31
C ARG A 244 13.00 -9.89 21.49
N GLU A 245 12.77 -10.54 20.35
CA GLU A 245 13.87 -10.91 19.44
C GLU A 245 14.57 -9.66 18.88
N THR A 246 13.80 -8.62 18.57
CA THR A 246 14.32 -7.34 18.09
C THR A 246 15.12 -6.60 19.16
N MET A 247 14.62 -6.56 20.39
CA MET A 247 15.32 -5.91 21.51
C MET A 247 16.57 -6.70 21.94
N ALA A 248 16.54 -8.03 21.87
CA ALA A 248 17.69 -8.89 22.15
C ALA A 248 18.89 -8.60 21.23
N ARG A 249 18.65 -8.17 19.98
CA ARG A 249 19.69 -7.83 19.00
C ARG A 249 20.31 -6.44 19.21
N GLN A 250 19.65 -5.55 19.97
CA GLN A 250 20.13 -4.19 20.17
C GLN A 250 21.42 -4.13 20.99
N SER A 251 22.34 -3.25 20.59
CA SER A 251 23.64 -3.10 21.25
C SER A 251 24.08 -1.63 21.29
N GLY A 252 25.21 -1.35 21.95
CA GLY A 252 25.72 0.01 22.10
C GLY A 252 24.72 0.94 22.79
N ILE A 253 24.48 2.12 22.22
CA ILE A 253 23.58 3.12 22.80
C ILE A 253 22.11 2.67 22.88
N TYR A 254 21.71 1.67 22.09
CA TYR A 254 20.35 1.11 22.06
C TYR A 254 20.18 -0.06 23.03
N GLY A 255 21.27 -0.63 23.54
CA GLY A 255 21.22 -1.77 24.46
C GLY A 255 20.50 -1.48 25.78
N VAL A 256 20.27 -0.21 26.11
CA VAL A 256 19.46 0.20 27.27
C VAL A 256 18.04 -0.34 27.19
N VAL A 257 17.44 -0.53 26.00
CA VAL A 257 16.05 -1.03 25.88
C VAL A 257 15.88 -2.40 26.52
N LYS A 258 16.94 -3.23 26.55
CA LYS A 258 16.96 -4.53 27.24
C LYS A 258 16.75 -4.45 28.76
N THR A 259 16.90 -3.26 29.35
CA THR A 259 16.61 -3.08 30.78
C THR A 259 15.14 -2.91 31.06
N TRP A 260 14.36 -2.47 30.07
CA TRP A 260 12.91 -2.38 30.13
C TRP A 260 12.28 -3.73 29.77
N ASP A 261 12.83 -4.37 28.73
CA ASP A 261 12.40 -5.68 28.22
C ASP A 261 12.97 -6.86 29.04
N ARG A 262 12.67 -6.90 30.34
CA ARG A 262 13.18 -7.93 31.28
C ARG A 262 12.21 -9.08 31.56
N GLY A 263 11.06 -9.12 30.88
CA GLY A 263 10.03 -10.15 31.10
C GLY A 263 9.20 -9.93 32.36
N GLU A 264 9.14 -8.70 32.88
CA GLU A 264 8.30 -8.33 34.03
C GLU A 264 6.90 -7.83 33.59
N GLY A 265 6.59 -7.91 32.29
CA GLY A 265 5.33 -7.52 31.66
C GLY A 265 5.55 -6.93 30.26
N HIS A 266 4.50 -6.83 29.45
CA HIS A 266 4.53 -6.25 28.10
C HIS A 266 3.76 -4.91 27.98
N GLU A 267 3.31 -4.34 29.10
CA GLU A 267 2.56 -3.07 29.13
C GLU A 267 3.34 -1.92 28.47
N HIS A 268 4.65 -1.87 28.71
CA HIS A 268 5.52 -0.91 28.05
C HIS A 268 5.53 -1.03 26.51
N VAL A 269 5.36 -2.25 26.00
CA VAL A 269 5.31 -2.52 24.56
C VAL A 269 3.96 -2.13 23.98
N ASN A 270 2.87 -2.29 24.75
CA ASN A 270 1.56 -1.74 24.38
C ASN A 270 1.65 -0.23 24.18
N TRP A 271 2.23 0.53 25.13
CA TRP A 271 2.38 1.99 24.96
C TRP A 271 3.27 2.37 23.78
N VAL A 272 4.32 1.59 23.50
CA VAL A 272 5.17 1.80 22.33
C VAL A 272 4.38 1.57 21.03
N ALA A 273 3.61 0.49 20.96
CA ALA A 273 2.79 0.17 19.80
C ALA A 273 1.71 1.23 19.57
N GLU A 274 0.97 1.61 20.62
CA GLU A 274 -0.06 2.66 20.58
C GLU A 274 0.51 4.00 20.11
N ALA A 275 1.70 4.40 20.59
CA ALA A 275 2.30 5.67 20.24
C ALA A 275 3.00 5.72 18.87
N CYS A 276 3.44 4.57 18.32
CA CYS A 276 4.27 4.55 17.11
C CYS A 276 3.67 3.78 15.92
N CYS A 277 2.70 2.91 16.15
CA CYS A 277 2.23 1.95 15.16
C CYS A 277 0.74 2.06 14.86
N ASP A 278 0.07 3.09 15.40
CA ASP A 278 -1.26 3.49 14.98
C ASP A 278 -1.29 3.93 13.50
N ASP A 279 -2.43 3.77 12.83
CA ASP A 279 -2.59 4.11 11.40
C ASP A 279 -2.35 5.61 11.11
N SER A 280 -2.55 6.48 12.10
CA SER A 280 -2.16 7.90 12.00
C SER A 280 -0.65 8.13 11.97
N GLN A 281 0.15 7.14 12.37
CA GLN A 281 1.60 7.21 12.44
C GLN A 281 2.30 6.34 11.39
N CYS A 282 1.69 5.23 10.97
CA CYS A 282 2.27 4.29 10.02
C CYS A 282 1.22 3.53 9.21
N LEU A 283 1.35 3.54 7.89
CA LEU A 283 0.45 2.88 6.93
C LEU A 283 0.57 1.34 6.88
N LYS A 284 1.46 0.74 7.69
CA LYS A 284 1.67 -0.71 7.70
C LYS A 284 0.85 -1.33 8.81
N ARG A 285 0.22 -2.48 8.53
CA ARG A 285 -0.37 -3.32 9.58
C ARG A 285 0.71 -4.06 10.35
N ARG A 286 0.83 -3.83 11.65
CA ARG A 286 1.76 -4.51 12.56
C ARG A 286 1.38 -5.98 12.71
N GLU A 287 2.31 -6.86 12.34
CA GLU A 287 2.21 -8.32 12.54
C GLU A 287 3.11 -8.80 13.68
N TRP A 288 4.12 -8.02 14.08
CA TRP A 288 5.00 -8.39 15.19
C TRP A 288 4.28 -8.14 16.52
N GLU A 289 4.27 -9.12 17.41
CA GLU A 289 3.74 -9.02 18.78
C GLU A 289 4.86 -8.91 19.83
N TYR A 290 4.55 -9.13 21.13
CA TYR A 290 5.56 -9.13 22.17
C TYR A 290 6.58 -10.28 21.97
N ASP A 291 6.09 -11.50 21.84
CA ASP A 291 6.81 -12.68 21.38
C ASP A 291 5.87 -13.67 20.65
N GLU A 292 6.29 -14.92 20.46
CA GLU A 292 5.51 -15.94 19.75
C GLU A 292 4.29 -16.46 20.54
N ASP A 293 4.30 -16.27 21.86
CA ASP A 293 3.29 -16.82 22.77
C ASP A 293 2.36 -15.73 23.33
N GLU A 294 2.78 -14.46 23.29
CA GLU A 294 2.07 -13.33 23.90
C GLU A 294 1.79 -12.21 22.88
N ASP A 295 0.50 -11.97 22.65
CA ASP A 295 -0.03 -10.89 21.83
C ASP A 295 -0.06 -9.56 22.60
N LEU A 296 0.01 -8.43 21.88
CA LEU A 296 -0.25 -7.11 22.45
C LEU A 296 -1.76 -6.82 22.53
N ASP A 297 -2.13 -5.96 23.47
CA ASP A 297 -3.52 -5.51 23.66
C ASP A 297 -3.95 -4.46 22.62
N VAL A 298 -2.99 -3.86 21.92
CA VAL A 298 -3.20 -2.78 20.95
C VAL A 298 -3.34 -3.38 19.56
N ASP A 299 -4.32 -2.90 18.80
CA ASP A 299 -4.55 -3.36 17.43
C ASP A 299 -3.33 -3.11 16.51
N GLY A 300 -3.17 -3.97 15.50
CA GLY A 300 -2.06 -3.87 14.55
C GLY A 300 -2.24 -2.80 13.47
N GLY A 301 -3.43 -2.23 13.32
CA GLY A 301 -3.81 -1.30 12.26
C GLY A 301 -4.43 -1.99 11.04
N ASP A 302 -5.05 -1.19 10.17
CA ASP A 302 -5.82 -1.69 9.02
C ASP A 302 -5.02 -1.67 7.69
N GLY A 303 -3.72 -1.38 7.76
CA GLY A 303 -2.84 -1.28 6.59
C GLY A 303 -2.87 -2.51 5.67
N VAL A 304 -2.87 -2.26 4.34
CA VAL A 304 -2.92 -3.33 3.31
C VAL A 304 -1.66 -4.21 3.33
N PHE A 305 -0.51 -3.64 3.67
CA PHE A 305 0.77 -4.35 3.68
C PHE A 305 1.34 -4.51 5.10
N PRO A 306 1.95 -5.68 5.41
CA PRO A 306 2.36 -6.00 6.76
C PRO A 306 3.71 -5.37 7.18
N CYS A 307 3.81 -5.11 8.49
CA CYS A 307 5.01 -4.75 9.22
C CYS A 307 5.47 -5.94 10.06
N ARG A 308 6.48 -6.65 9.55
CA ARG A 308 6.98 -7.90 10.14
C ARG A 308 7.89 -7.72 11.37
N GLU A 309 8.36 -6.51 11.67
CA GLU A 309 9.40 -6.28 12.68
C GLU A 309 9.37 -4.83 13.21
N PRO A 310 9.64 -4.58 14.52
CA PRO A 310 9.80 -3.23 15.05
C PRO A 310 10.87 -2.44 14.28
N CYS A 311 10.48 -1.30 13.72
CA CYS A 311 11.36 -0.51 12.87
C CYS A 311 12.38 0.31 13.67
N SER A 312 13.34 0.93 12.99
CA SER A 312 14.37 1.77 13.63
C SER A 312 13.81 2.99 14.37
N VAL A 313 12.65 3.52 13.96
CA VAL A 313 11.96 4.61 14.67
C VAL A 313 11.42 4.10 16.00
N VAL A 314 10.75 2.94 16.02
CA VAL A 314 10.28 2.28 17.24
C VAL A 314 11.44 2.01 18.20
N VAL A 315 12.54 1.43 17.73
CA VAL A 315 13.73 1.17 18.57
C VAL A 315 14.32 2.47 19.14
N SER A 316 14.30 3.55 18.36
CA SER A 316 14.80 4.86 18.80
C SER A 316 13.90 5.51 19.84
N ALA A 317 12.58 5.40 19.67
CA ALA A 317 11.58 5.87 20.62
C ALA A 317 11.65 5.08 21.93
N ALA A 318 11.62 3.74 21.83
CA ALA A 318 11.78 2.83 22.96
C ALA A 318 13.02 3.15 23.79
N ARG A 319 14.17 3.41 23.16
CA ARG A 319 15.39 3.84 23.85
C ARG A 319 15.19 5.11 24.68
N LYS A 320 14.45 6.09 24.15
CA LYS A 320 14.21 7.36 24.85
C LYS A 320 13.25 7.13 26.01
N TRP A 321 12.18 6.36 25.81
CA TRP A 321 11.19 6.07 26.83
C TRP A 321 11.73 5.17 27.94
N THR A 322 12.55 4.16 27.65
CA THR A 322 13.24 3.38 28.68
C THR A 322 14.03 4.26 29.66
N ARG A 323 14.56 5.40 29.20
CA ARG A 323 15.25 6.34 30.09
C ARG A 323 14.28 7.16 30.94
N LEU A 324 13.18 7.64 30.34
CA LEU A 324 12.13 8.34 31.08
C LEU A 324 11.54 7.44 32.18
N GLU A 325 11.23 6.20 31.84
CA GLU A 325 10.68 5.21 32.76
C GLU A 325 11.69 4.69 33.80
N SER A 326 12.98 5.03 33.64
CA SER A 326 13.98 4.75 34.67
C SER A 326 14.04 5.82 35.75
N GLU A 327 13.40 6.97 35.52
CA GLU A 327 13.30 8.05 36.49
C GLU A 327 12.28 7.69 37.58
N GLN A 328 12.53 8.15 38.81
CA GLN A 328 11.56 7.94 39.90
C GLN A 328 10.44 8.96 39.74
N GLU A 329 9.20 8.46 39.74
CA GLU A 329 8.02 9.31 39.76
C GLU A 329 8.07 10.30 40.93
N ARG A 330 7.69 11.54 40.66
CA ARG A 330 7.59 12.62 41.64
C ARG A 330 6.22 13.28 41.53
N THR A 331 5.70 13.73 42.67
CA THR A 331 4.47 14.50 42.71
C THR A 331 4.77 15.99 42.57
N TYR A 332 4.13 16.64 41.60
CA TYR A 332 4.16 18.09 41.41
C TYR A 332 2.74 18.64 41.61
N GLU A 333 2.57 19.64 42.47
CA GLU A 333 1.26 20.18 42.86
C GLU A 333 1.12 21.67 42.50
N PHE A 334 0.12 22.01 41.69
CA PHE A 334 -0.26 23.39 41.38
C PHE A 334 -1.74 23.46 40.98
N ASP A 335 -2.34 24.65 41.10
CA ASP A 335 -3.78 24.83 40.87
C ASP A 335 -4.12 25.26 39.43
N LEU A 336 -5.00 24.50 38.78
CA LEU A 336 -5.65 24.85 37.51
C LEU A 336 -7.15 25.04 37.70
N THR A 337 -7.77 25.94 36.93
CA THR A 337 -9.23 25.90 36.76
C THR A 337 -9.61 24.71 35.89
N PRO A 338 -10.87 24.22 35.95
CA PRO A 338 -11.31 23.13 35.08
C PRO A 338 -11.00 23.36 33.60
N SER A 339 -11.29 24.56 33.10
CA SER A 339 -11.02 24.92 31.70
C SER A 339 -9.54 25.05 31.35
N GLU A 340 -8.66 25.30 32.32
CA GLU A 340 -7.21 25.28 32.08
C GLU A 340 -6.68 23.86 32.02
N LYS A 341 -7.19 22.96 32.88
CA LYS A 341 -6.87 21.53 32.84
C LYS A 341 -7.35 20.89 31.54
N GLU A 342 -8.60 21.14 31.14
CA GLU A 342 -9.14 20.74 29.83
C GLU A 342 -8.29 21.28 28.67
N GLN A 343 -7.75 22.50 28.81
CA GLN A 343 -6.89 23.07 27.79
C GLN A 343 -5.54 22.35 27.69
N VAL A 344 -4.94 21.93 28.80
CA VAL A 344 -3.69 21.15 28.79
C VAL A 344 -3.91 19.80 28.11
N GLU A 345 -5.02 19.12 28.43
CA GLU A 345 -5.40 17.86 27.78
C GLU A 345 -5.56 18.04 26.27
N ALA A 346 -6.33 19.06 25.85
CA ALA A 346 -6.51 19.35 24.43
C ALA A 346 -5.19 19.68 23.70
N ILE A 347 -4.21 20.28 24.39
CA ILE A 347 -2.87 20.52 23.82
C ILE A 347 -2.13 19.20 23.61
N ILE A 348 -2.19 18.28 24.58
CA ILE A 348 -1.56 16.96 24.47
C ILE A 348 -2.18 16.20 23.30
N ASP A 349 -3.52 16.10 23.26
CA ASP A 349 -4.25 15.39 22.20
C ASP A 349 -3.93 15.97 20.81
N ALA A 350 -3.98 17.30 20.66
CA ALA A 350 -3.71 17.92 19.36
C ALA A 350 -2.25 17.73 18.89
N VAL A 351 -1.29 17.61 19.81
CA VAL A 351 0.11 17.32 19.47
C VAL A 351 0.29 15.83 19.14
N ALA A 352 -0.32 14.93 19.93
CA ALA A 352 -0.28 13.50 19.69
C ALA A 352 -0.89 13.14 18.33
N ASP A 353 -2.03 13.74 17.99
CA ASP A 353 -2.73 13.51 16.71
C ASP A 353 -2.09 14.27 15.53
N GLY A 354 -1.07 15.10 15.76
CA GLY A 354 -0.46 15.93 14.71
C GLY A 354 -1.35 17.09 14.18
N ARG A 355 -2.52 17.34 14.78
CA ARG A 355 -3.54 18.30 14.29
C ARG A 355 -3.25 19.78 14.57
N THR A 356 -2.07 20.10 15.11
CA THR A 356 -1.75 21.48 15.52
C THR A 356 -1.79 22.50 14.38
N ASP A 357 -1.47 22.09 13.15
CA ASP A 357 -1.45 22.98 11.97
C ASP A 357 -2.85 23.23 11.38
N GLU A 358 -3.83 22.41 11.73
CA GLU A 358 -5.23 22.56 11.29
C GLU A 358 -5.94 23.67 12.06
N ILE A 359 -5.45 24.00 13.27
CA ILE A 359 -6.09 24.95 14.17
C ILE A 359 -5.77 26.38 13.72
N ARG A 360 -6.77 27.06 13.16
CA ARG A 360 -6.59 28.42 12.66
C ARG A 360 -6.38 29.41 13.80
N GLU A 361 -5.63 30.47 13.52
CA GLU A 361 -5.26 31.48 14.51
C GLU A 361 -6.48 32.12 15.22
N ALA A 362 -7.57 32.36 14.47
CA ALA A 362 -8.80 32.97 14.98
C ALA A 362 -9.78 31.97 15.64
N ASP A 363 -9.51 30.66 15.59
CA ASP A 363 -10.37 29.63 16.19
C ASP A 363 -10.11 29.50 17.70
N THR A 364 -10.30 30.59 18.43
CA THR A 364 -10.00 30.69 19.87
C THR A 364 -10.90 29.83 20.76
N LYS A 365 -11.84 29.08 20.18
CA LYS A 365 -12.64 28.09 20.89
C LYS A 365 -11.89 26.76 21.04
N GLU A 366 -11.01 26.44 20.10
CA GLU A 366 -10.20 25.21 20.12
C GLU A 366 -9.19 25.25 21.27
N GLY A 367 -9.11 24.19 22.07
CA GLY A 367 -8.28 24.14 23.27
C GLY A 367 -6.79 24.32 22.99
N ALA A 368 -6.28 23.67 21.95
CA ALA A 368 -4.90 23.76 21.50
C ALA A 368 -4.56 25.00 20.65
N ASN A 369 -5.52 25.93 20.47
CA ASN A 369 -5.27 27.17 19.73
C ASN A 369 -4.06 27.94 20.30
N ARG A 370 -3.21 28.45 19.40
CA ARG A 370 -1.96 29.13 19.74
C ARG A 370 -2.14 30.31 20.70
N TYR A 371 -3.18 31.13 20.56
CA TYR A 371 -3.41 32.26 21.46
C TYR A 371 -3.82 31.82 22.85
N ARG A 372 -4.63 30.75 22.96
CA ARG A 372 -4.97 30.17 24.26
C ARG A 372 -3.76 29.57 24.94
N ALA A 373 -2.92 28.81 24.23
CA ALA A 373 -1.69 28.25 24.78
C ALA A 373 -0.74 29.35 25.28
N ARG A 374 -0.61 30.47 24.52
CA ARG A 374 0.17 31.64 24.95
C ARG A 374 -0.40 32.34 26.18
N PHE A 375 -1.72 32.46 26.27
CA PHE A 375 -2.38 33.04 27.44
C PHE A 375 -2.18 32.17 28.69
N LEU A 376 -2.35 30.85 28.55
CA LEU A 376 -2.10 29.89 29.63
C LEU A 376 -0.65 29.99 30.11
N ARG A 377 0.31 30.02 29.19
CA ARG A 377 1.73 30.20 29.52
C ARG A 377 1.98 31.50 30.28
N ALA A 378 1.45 32.63 29.79
CA ALA A 378 1.63 33.93 30.45
C ALA A 378 1.01 34.02 31.84
N LYS A 379 -0.03 33.22 32.11
CA LYS A 379 -0.70 33.18 33.42
C LYS A 379 -0.07 32.21 34.39
N ARG A 380 0.41 31.05 33.91
CA ARG A 380 0.77 29.90 34.75
C ARG A 380 2.27 29.66 34.88
N PHE A 381 3.12 30.24 34.04
CA PHE A 381 4.56 30.09 34.16
C PHE A 381 5.11 31.29 34.94
N ASP A 382 6.02 31.02 35.88
CA ASP A 382 6.78 32.06 36.58
C ASP A 382 7.89 32.64 35.67
N ASP A 383 8.66 33.60 36.22
CA ASP A 383 9.76 34.25 35.49
C ASP A 383 10.92 33.28 35.16
N ASP A 384 11.03 32.16 35.88
CA ASP A 384 12.02 31.10 35.67
C ASP A 384 11.53 30.01 34.69
N GLY A 385 10.27 30.09 34.24
CA GLY A 385 9.67 29.16 33.29
C GLY A 385 9.08 27.90 33.93
N ASN A 386 8.84 27.90 35.24
CA ASN A 386 8.22 26.79 35.95
C ASN A 386 6.69 26.86 35.85
N LEU A 387 6.07 25.75 35.41
CA LEU A 387 4.62 25.62 35.41
C LEU A 387 4.08 25.65 36.84
N GLY A 388 3.17 26.58 37.11
CA GLY A 388 2.59 26.78 38.44
C GLY A 388 3.56 27.36 39.48
N GLY A 389 4.76 27.80 39.07
CA GLY A 389 5.83 28.19 40.00
C GLY A 389 6.46 27.01 40.73
N VAL A 390 6.29 25.78 40.20
CA VAL A 390 6.82 24.55 40.79
C VAL A 390 8.06 24.10 40.01
N PRO A 391 9.26 24.12 40.61
CA PRO A 391 10.47 23.63 39.98
C PRO A 391 10.37 22.17 39.52
N THR A 392 10.89 21.86 38.33
CA THR A 392 10.91 20.48 37.78
C THR A 392 11.95 19.62 38.48
N ASP A 393 13.16 20.15 38.68
CA ASP A 393 14.20 19.52 39.48
C ASP A 393 14.13 20.08 40.90
N ALA A 394 14.33 19.21 41.89
CA ALA A 394 14.61 19.69 43.24
C ALA A 394 15.96 20.41 43.21
N ASP A 395 16.08 21.56 43.88
CA ASP A 395 17.39 22.13 44.14
C ASP A 395 18.26 21.04 44.78
N ASP A 396 19.38 20.69 44.12
CA ASP A 396 20.39 19.80 44.69
C ASP A 396 20.95 20.49 45.96
N GLU A 397 20.38 20.20 47.14
CA GLU A 397 20.98 20.44 48.46
C GLU A 397 21.75 19.21 48.98
#